data_AF-A0A7W8YSV8-F1
#
_entry.id   AF-A0A7W8YSV8-F1
#
_cell.length_a   1.000
_cell.length_b   1.000
_cell.length_c   1.000
_cell.angle_alpha   90.00
_cell.angle_beta   90.00
_cell.angle_gamma   90.00
#
_symmetry.space_group_name_H-M   'P 1'
#
loop_
_entity.id
_entity.type
_entity.pdbx_description
1 polymer ?
#
loop_
_entity_poly.entity_id
_entity_poly.type
_entity_poly.pdbx_seq_one_letter_code
_entity_poly.pdbx_strand_id
1 'polypeptide(L)'
;MKESEIKTIWAVPKYLPYVQPELTNEILSDAEKQLGYKLPKAYIELLKIQNGGYTRFTLSGDTGQLFGIGPQFPSIIANGLADYTGTVSYELHGLIPFDGDGHWYICFDYRSGSADPEITFIDLECDEEEVIADSFNAYLGLLEIDVNNVYVIDTESVIEETLKEISKITNIEFEKPDFYNYGYADYKGGYKDGLIWVSPNQVPDSFIREEDENYEQLKPAVVTTSLRYPELSESCLLISFSDNNIRKEFIKVLTDSSIKLQELEDLLDFD
;
A
#
# COMPACT_ATOMS: atom_id res chain seq x y z
N MET A 1 10.67 -2.85 11.86
CA MET A 1 11.14 -2.72 10.47
C MET A 1 12.66 -2.56 10.40
N LYS A 2 13.32 -3.34 9.55
CA LYS A 2 14.76 -3.29 9.22
C LYS A 2 15.05 -2.17 8.22
N GLU A 3 16.33 -1.77 8.09
CA GLU A 3 16.73 -0.73 7.13
C GLU A 3 16.43 -1.12 5.67
N SER A 4 16.51 -2.41 5.32
CA SER A 4 16.17 -2.93 4.00
C SER A 4 14.69 -2.71 3.67
N GLU A 5 13.80 -3.01 4.62
CA GLU A 5 12.35 -2.85 4.49
C GLU A 5 11.94 -1.38 4.40
N ILE A 6 12.63 -0.49 5.11
CA ILE A 6 12.42 0.97 5.03
C ILE A 6 12.62 1.48 3.59
N LYS A 7 13.59 0.93 2.85
CA LYS A 7 13.86 1.35 1.45
C LYS A 7 12.82 0.81 0.48
N THR A 8 12.14 -0.28 0.83
CA THR A 8 11.13 -0.95 0.01
C THR A 8 9.73 -0.82 0.59
N ILE A 9 9.50 0.16 1.47
CA ILE A 9 8.20 0.36 2.14
C ILE A 9 7.10 0.81 1.19
N TRP A 10 7.44 1.51 0.11
CA TRP A 10 6.46 2.10 -0.82
C TRP A 10 5.87 1.04 -1.75
N ALA A 11 4.56 1.11 -1.97
CA ALA A 11 3.87 0.26 -2.92
C ALA A 11 4.29 0.59 -4.36
N VAL A 12 4.36 -0.44 -5.19
CA VAL A 12 4.68 -0.34 -6.61
C VAL A 12 3.52 -0.97 -7.41
N PRO A 13 3.02 -0.32 -8.47
CA PRO A 13 3.37 1.03 -8.92
C PRO A 13 2.90 2.12 -7.96
N LYS A 14 3.59 3.26 -8.00
CA LYS A 14 3.18 4.48 -7.30
C LYS A 14 1.94 5.06 -7.96
N TYR A 15 0.88 5.28 -7.19
CA TYR A 15 -0.26 6.04 -7.66
C TYR A 15 0.05 7.55 -7.61
N LEU A 16 0.37 8.13 -8.77
CA LEU A 16 0.96 9.47 -8.88
C LEU A 16 0.14 10.59 -8.24
N PRO A 17 -1.21 10.60 -8.29
CA PRO A 17 -1.99 11.63 -7.62
C PRO A 17 -1.77 11.72 -6.11
N TYR A 18 -1.30 10.65 -5.48
CA TYR A 18 -1.10 10.56 -4.02
C TYR A 18 0.36 10.82 -3.62
N VAL A 19 1.23 11.16 -4.58
CA VAL A 19 2.66 11.43 -4.33
C VAL A 19 2.93 12.92 -4.51
N GLN A 20 3.45 13.55 -3.47
CA GLN A 20 3.81 14.97 -3.47
C GLN A 20 5.10 15.21 -4.28
N PRO A 21 5.39 16.48 -4.63
CA PRO A 21 6.73 16.85 -5.11
C PRO A 21 7.82 16.51 -4.09
N GLU A 22 9.08 16.48 -4.54
CA GLU A 22 10.24 16.21 -3.69
C GLU A 22 10.24 17.08 -2.42
N LEU A 23 10.45 16.45 -1.27
CA LEU A 23 10.45 17.13 0.02
C LEU A 23 11.71 18.01 0.16
N THR A 24 11.51 19.32 0.14
CA THR A 24 12.58 20.30 0.40
C THR A 24 12.56 20.78 1.85
N ASN A 25 13.69 21.32 2.33
CA ASN A 25 13.76 21.94 3.65
C ASN A 25 12.80 23.13 3.80
N GLU A 26 12.51 23.84 2.72
CA GLU A 26 11.55 24.95 2.69
C GLU A 26 10.13 24.44 2.92
N ILE A 27 9.72 23.44 2.12
CA ILE A 27 8.41 22.78 2.26
C ILE A 27 8.22 22.22 3.66
N LEU A 28 9.24 21.52 4.20
CA LEU A 28 9.21 20.98 5.55
C LEU A 28 9.07 22.08 6.61
N SER A 29 9.88 23.13 6.52
CA SER A 29 9.84 24.24 7.49
C SER A 29 8.50 24.95 7.49
N ASP A 30 7.90 25.14 6.32
CA ASP A 30 6.59 25.78 6.19
C ASP A 30 5.47 24.87 6.70
N ALA A 31 5.56 23.56 6.48
CA ALA A 31 4.60 22.59 7.02
C ALA A 31 4.65 22.54 8.56
N GLU A 32 5.83 22.38 9.16
CA GLU A 32 5.97 22.38 10.63
C GLU A 32 5.50 23.70 11.27
N LYS A 33 5.73 24.83 10.59
CA LYS A 33 5.23 26.13 11.05
C LYS A 33 3.70 26.22 11.01
N GLN A 34 3.07 25.66 9.97
CA GLN A 34 1.61 25.62 9.84
C GLN A 34 0.97 24.68 10.87
N LEU A 35 1.57 23.51 11.06
CA LEU A 35 1.11 22.52 12.04
C LEU A 35 1.36 22.98 13.49
N GLY A 36 2.38 23.80 13.72
CA GLY A 36 2.81 24.20 15.06
C GLY A 36 3.67 23.15 15.79
N TYR A 37 4.02 22.05 15.10
CA TYR A 37 4.75 20.92 15.65
C TYR A 37 5.95 20.55 14.76
N LYS A 38 6.98 19.98 15.39
CA LYS A 38 8.09 19.34 14.69
C LYS A 38 7.69 17.91 14.36
N LEU A 39 7.86 17.50 13.10
CA LEU A 39 7.49 16.17 12.66
C LEU A 39 8.55 15.13 13.06
N PRO A 40 8.18 13.87 13.31
CA PRO A 40 9.15 12.85 13.69
C PRO A 40 10.23 12.67 12.63
N LYS A 41 11.49 12.58 13.06
CA LYS A 41 12.64 12.46 12.15
C LYS A 41 12.49 11.26 11.21
N ALA A 42 12.05 10.10 11.73
CA ALA A 42 11.90 8.89 10.95
C ALA A 42 10.85 9.03 9.83
N TYR A 43 9.76 9.75 10.08
CA TYR A 43 8.77 10.08 9.06
C TYR A 43 9.35 10.97 7.96
N ILE A 44 10.12 12.00 8.34
CA ILE A 44 10.81 12.88 7.37
C ILE A 44 11.80 12.08 6.50
N GLU A 45 12.57 11.15 7.07
CA GLU A 45 13.51 10.34 6.30
C GLU A 45 12.79 9.41 5.30
N LEU A 46 11.59 8.90 5.62
CA LEU A 46 10.76 8.18 4.65
C LEU A 46 10.28 9.09 3.53
N LEU A 47 9.79 10.29 3.87
CA LEU A 47 9.27 11.23 2.87
C LEU A 47 10.35 11.77 1.91
N LYS A 48 11.63 11.69 2.28
CA LYS A 48 12.75 11.98 1.37
C LYS A 48 12.96 10.88 0.32
N ILE A 49 12.54 9.64 0.59
CA ILE A 49 12.56 8.54 -0.39
C ILE A 49 11.40 8.74 -1.37
N GLN A 50 10.20 8.95 -0.84
CA GLN A 50 9.01 9.32 -1.60
C GLN A 50 8.08 10.12 -0.71
N ASN A 51 7.63 11.28 -1.17
CA ASN A 51 6.86 12.21 -0.35
C ASN A 51 5.37 11.84 -0.38
N GLY A 52 5.01 10.75 0.29
CA GLY A 52 3.64 10.25 0.45
C GLY A 52 3.24 9.19 -0.57
N GLY A 53 2.08 8.56 -0.33
CA GLY A 53 1.49 7.52 -1.15
C GLY A 53 1.31 6.20 -0.40
N TYR A 54 0.87 5.17 -1.12
CA TYR A 54 0.61 3.84 -0.56
C TYR A 54 1.89 3.11 -0.13
N THR A 55 1.78 2.35 0.96
CA THR A 55 2.85 1.48 1.47
C THR A 55 2.53 0.01 1.22
N ARG A 56 3.56 -0.83 1.12
CA ARG A 56 3.44 -2.31 1.08
C ARG A 56 3.13 -2.90 2.45
N PHE A 57 3.53 -2.20 3.51
CA PHE A 57 3.34 -2.60 4.88
C PHE A 57 2.15 -1.86 5.47
N THR A 58 1.32 -2.56 6.23
CA THR A 58 0.06 -2.06 6.76
C THR A 58 -0.11 -2.47 8.21
N LEU A 59 -1.01 -1.78 8.92
CA LEU A 59 -1.39 -2.16 10.27
C LEU A 59 -2.57 -3.14 10.17
N SER A 60 -2.41 -4.36 10.69
CA SER A 60 -3.50 -5.35 10.77
C SER A 60 -4.22 -5.70 9.46
N GLY A 61 -3.57 -5.52 8.29
CA GLY A 61 -4.16 -5.84 6.99
C GLY A 61 -5.04 -4.74 6.36
N ASP A 62 -5.15 -3.57 6.99
CA ASP A 62 -5.83 -2.41 6.39
C ASP A 62 -5.04 -1.82 5.21
N THR A 63 -5.60 -0.83 4.50
CA THR A 63 -4.87 -0.15 3.42
C THR A 63 -3.84 0.81 4.00
N GLY A 64 -2.55 0.47 3.88
CA GLY A 64 -1.45 1.32 4.37
C GLY A 64 -1.10 2.45 3.39
N GLN A 65 -0.92 3.65 3.93
CA GLN A 65 -0.36 4.79 3.21
C GLN A 65 0.35 5.73 4.18
N LEU A 66 1.12 6.66 3.62
CA LEU A 66 1.63 7.79 4.38
C LEU A 66 1.23 9.06 3.64
N PHE A 67 0.65 10.00 4.38
CA PHE A 67 0.37 11.33 3.85
C PHE A 67 1.70 11.99 3.51
N GLY A 68 1.74 12.73 2.40
CA GLY A 68 2.92 13.51 2.07
C GLY A 68 2.88 14.91 2.69
N ILE A 69 3.95 15.67 2.50
CA ILE A 69 4.00 17.10 2.80
C ILE A 69 3.96 17.86 1.49
N GLY A 70 2.82 18.46 1.18
CA GLY A 70 2.66 19.25 -0.03
C GLY A 70 1.20 19.55 -0.37
N PRO A 71 0.94 20.06 -1.58
CA PRO A 71 -0.38 20.53 -1.98
C PRO A 71 -1.33 19.43 -2.50
N GLN A 72 -0.83 18.23 -2.81
CA GLN A 72 -1.66 17.14 -3.36
C GLN A 72 -2.41 16.43 -2.22
N PHE A 73 -3.46 15.67 -2.54
CA PHE A 73 -4.09 14.77 -1.57
C PHE A 73 -3.47 13.37 -1.71
N PRO A 74 -3.17 12.64 -0.63
CA PRO A 74 -3.32 13.03 0.77
C PRO A 74 -2.11 13.84 1.30
N SER A 75 -2.37 14.73 2.26
CA SER A 75 -1.35 15.63 2.81
C SER A 75 -1.55 15.90 4.29
N ILE A 76 -0.44 15.86 5.05
CA ILE A 76 -0.44 16.10 6.50
C ILE A 76 -0.83 17.54 6.86
N ILE A 77 -0.63 18.50 5.95
CA ILE A 77 -1.02 19.90 6.18
C ILE A 77 -2.51 20.16 5.89
N ALA A 78 -3.19 19.23 5.23
CA ALA A 78 -4.64 19.29 4.99
C ALA A 78 -5.40 18.64 6.16
N ASN A 79 -5.16 19.14 7.39
CA ASN A 79 -5.78 18.59 8.60
C ASN A 79 -7.28 18.93 8.64
N GLY A 80 -8.13 17.95 8.27
CA GLY A 80 -9.58 18.06 8.29
C GLY A 80 -10.24 17.83 9.65
N LEU A 81 -9.48 17.50 10.70
CA LEU A 81 -10.06 17.17 12.01
C LEU A 81 -10.83 18.34 12.64
N ALA A 82 -10.51 19.58 12.29
CA ALA A 82 -11.19 20.76 12.82
C ALA A 82 -12.71 20.74 12.58
N ASP A 83 -13.17 20.16 11.46
CA ASP A 83 -14.58 20.08 11.10
C ASP A 83 -15.38 19.12 12.01
N TYR A 84 -14.69 18.24 12.75
CA TYR A 84 -15.26 17.27 13.69
C TYR A 84 -15.23 17.77 15.15
N THR A 85 -14.88 19.03 15.38
CA THR A 85 -14.85 19.59 16.74
C THR A 85 -16.25 19.52 17.38
N GLY A 86 -16.35 18.80 18.50
CA GLY A 86 -17.60 18.62 19.24
C GLY A 86 -18.52 17.52 18.69
N THR A 87 -18.09 16.74 17.69
CA THR A 87 -18.79 15.53 17.26
C THR A 87 -18.29 14.27 17.97
N VAL A 88 -17.03 14.28 18.42
CA VAL A 88 -16.40 13.22 19.22
C VAL A 88 -16.12 13.70 20.65
N SER A 89 -15.91 12.74 21.56
CA SER A 89 -15.72 12.96 22.99
C SER A 89 -14.28 13.32 23.39
N TYR A 90 -13.31 13.01 22.53
CA TYR A 90 -11.87 13.25 22.76
C TYR A 90 -11.36 14.56 22.13
N GLU A 91 -10.20 15.03 22.63
CA GLU A 91 -9.57 16.27 22.17
C GLU A 91 -8.85 16.06 20.83
N LEU A 92 -9.24 16.84 19.82
CA LEU A 92 -8.66 16.79 18.47
C LEU A 92 -7.44 17.70 18.32
N HIS A 93 -7.34 18.78 19.10
CA HIS A 93 -6.21 19.69 19.02
C HIS A 93 -4.93 19.02 19.52
N GLY A 94 -3.93 18.90 18.64
CA GLY A 94 -2.68 18.18 18.90
C GLY A 94 -2.60 16.82 18.21
N LEU A 95 -3.68 16.36 17.59
CA LEU A 95 -3.66 15.20 16.70
C LEU A 95 -3.39 15.65 15.26
N ILE A 96 -2.36 15.05 14.65
CA ILE A 96 -1.95 15.35 13.27
C ILE A 96 -2.01 14.05 12.44
N PRO A 97 -3.04 13.87 11.59
CA PRO A 97 -3.17 12.69 10.75
C PRO A 97 -2.01 12.52 9.77
N PHE A 98 -1.46 11.30 9.70
CA PHE A 98 -0.49 10.91 8.68
C PHE A 98 -0.90 9.67 7.87
N ASP A 99 -2.01 9.03 8.25
CA ASP A 99 -2.71 7.97 7.54
C ASP A 99 -4.21 8.07 7.89
N GLY A 100 -5.09 7.53 7.05
CA GLY A 100 -6.54 7.50 7.22
C GLY A 100 -7.32 7.63 5.92
N ASP A 101 -8.59 7.23 5.95
CA ASP A 101 -9.48 7.23 4.77
C ASP A 101 -10.57 8.32 4.81
N GLY A 102 -10.66 9.06 5.91
CA GLY A 102 -11.71 10.06 6.14
C GLY A 102 -12.67 9.71 7.28
N HIS A 103 -12.79 8.43 7.61
CA HIS A 103 -13.60 7.91 8.72
C HIS A 103 -12.73 7.64 9.96
N TRP A 104 -11.56 7.06 9.73
CA TRP A 104 -10.53 6.86 10.75
C TRP A 104 -9.22 7.52 10.33
N TYR A 105 -8.36 7.76 11.32
CA TYR A 105 -7.02 8.29 11.10
C TYR A 105 -6.00 7.66 12.06
N ILE A 106 -4.75 7.58 11.61
CA ILE A 106 -3.61 7.38 12.50
C ILE A 106 -2.88 8.72 12.60
N CYS A 107 -2.70 9.19 13.83
CA CYS A 107 -2.23 10.52 14.14
C CYS A 107 -0.91 10.50 14.90
N PHE A 108 -0.06 11.48 14.60
CA PHE A 108 0.93 11.94 15.57
C PHE A 108 0.19 12.67 16.70
N ASP A 109 0.35 12.19 17.93
CA ASP A 109 -0.32 12.71 19.11
C ASP A 109 0.62 13.58 19.95
N TYR A 110 0.45 14.89 19.85
CA TYR A 110 1.21 15.89 20.58
C TYR A 110 0.51 16.38 21.85
N ARG A 111 -0.60 15.77 22.28
CA ARG A 111 -1.39 16.26 23.43
C ARG A 111 -0.62 16.19 24.75
N SER A 112 0.37 15.30 24.84
CA SER A 112 1.33 15.24 25.96
C SER A 112 2.36 16.38 25.98
N GLY A 113 2.52 17.09 24.86
CA GLY A 113 3.56 18.11 24.65
C GLY A 113 4.95 17.53 24.32
N SER A 114 5.06 16.23 24.08
CA SER A 114 6.31 15.61 23.65
C SER A 114 6.71 16.05 22.23
N ALA A 115 8.01 16.24 21.99
CA ALA A 115 8.54 16.45 20.64
C ALA A 115 8.70 15.14 19.85
N ASP A 116 8.66 13.99 20.52
CA ASP A 116 8.53 12.66 19.93
C ASP A 116 7.12 12.17 20.28
N PRO A 117 6.13 12.41 19.41
CA PRO A 117 4.73 12.15 19.71
C PRO A 117 4.43 10.65 19.76
N GLU A 118 3.45 10.29 20.58
CA GLU A 118 2.80 8.99 20.52
C GLU A 118 2.03 8.86 19.20
N ILE A 119 1.64 7.62 18.85
CA ILE A 119 0.84 7.32 17.68
C ILE A 119 -0.52 6.84 18.16
N THR A 120 -1.56 7.57 17.78
CA THR A 120 -2.94 7.32 18.21
C THR A 120 -3.79 7.01 16.99
N PHE A 121 -4.49 5.88 17.03
CA PHE A 121 -5.59 5.59 16.13
C PHE A 121 -6.85 6.30 16.64
N ILE A 122 -7.58 6.94 15.73
CA ILE A 122 -8.87 7.56 16.03
C ILE A 122 -9.92 7.11 15.01
N ASP A 123 -11.13 6.86 15.48
CA ASP A 123 -12.31 6.59 14.66
C ASP A 123 -13.37 7.66 14.95
N LEU A 124 -13.60 8.51 13.95
CA LEU A 124 -14.52 9.65 14.07
C LEU A 124 -15.99 9.22 14.01
N GLU A 125 -16.29 8.04 13.45
CA GLU A 125 -17.65 7.53 13.35
C GLU A 125 -18.07 6.75 14.61
N CYS A 126 -17.11 6.06 15.23
CA CYS A 126 -17.32 5.26 16.41
C CYS A 126 -17.07 6.00 17.74
N ASP A 127 -16.51 7.21 17.71
CA ASP A 127 -16.10 7.97 18.90
C ASP A 127 -15.08 7.17 19.75
N GLU A 128 -14.07 6.61 19.07
CA GLU A 128 -13.04 5.77 19.67
C GLU A 128 -11.63 6.35 19.41
N GLU A 129 -10.76 6.25 20.41
CA GLU A 129 -9.33 6.52 20.27
C GLU A 129 -8.49 5.51 21.05
N GLU A 130 -7.34 5.14 20.50
CA GLU A 130 -6.40 4.21 21.12
C GLU A 130 -4.95 4.62 20.80
N VAL A 131 -4.11 4.74 21.82
CA VAL A 131 -2.66 4.87 21.63
C VAL A 131 -2.11 3.51 21.19
N ILE A 132 -1.62 3.43 19.96
CA ILE A 132 -1.14 2.18 19.35
C ILE A 132 0.38 2.05 19.37
N ALA A 133 1.14 3.15 19.53
CA ALA A 133 2.59 3.10 19.67
C ALA A 133 3.17 4.32 20.39
N ASP A 134 4.29 4.12 21.11
CA ASP A 134 4.96 5.20 21.87
C ASP A 134 5.75 6.18 20.98
N SER A 135 5.93 5.88 19.69
CA SER A 135 6.63 6.74 18.73
C SER A 135 6.37 6.26 17.30
N PHE A 136 6.69 7.09 16.30
CA PHE A 136 6.61 6.66 14.89
C PHE A 136 7.53 5.47 14.58
N ASN A 137 8.70 5.38 15.21
CA ASN A 137 9.58 4.22 15.03
C ASN A 137 8.97 2.94 15.60
N ALA A 138 8.29 3.04 16.75
CA ALA A 138 7.57 1.91 17.32
C ALA A 138 6.41 1.49 16.42
N TYR A 139 5.67 2.45 15.86
CA TYR A 139 4.62 2.19 14.87
C TYR A 139 5.13 1.46 13.62
N LEU A 140 6.26 1.88 13.04
CA LEU A 140 6.89 1.14 11.94
C LEU A 140 7.26 -0.31 12.32
N GLY A 141 7.46 -0.59 13.61
CA GLY A 141 7.67 -1.94 14.13
C GLY A 141 6.43 -2.83 14.15
N LEU A 142 5.23 -2.24 14.00
CA LEU A 142 3.94 -2.94 13.98
C LEU A 142 3.44 -3.25 12.57
N LEU A 143 4.05 -2.65 11.54
CA LEU A 143 3.58 -2.80 10.17
C LEU A 143 4.04 -4.13 9.57
N GLU A 144 3.13 -4.81 8.88
CA GLU A 144 3.34 -6.12 8.25
C GLU A 144 2.94 -6.07 6.78
N ILE A 145 3.56 -6.91 5.94
CA ILE A 145 3.11 -7.06 4.55
C ILE A 145 1.96 -8.05 4.53
N ASP A 146 0.82 -7.66 3.95
CA ASP A 146 -0.27 -8.62 3.73
C ASP A 146 0.09 -9.61 2.61
N VAL A 147 0.52 -10.79 3.02
CA VAL A 147 0.86 -11.92 2.15
C VAL A 147 -0.23 -13.00 2.15
N ASN A 148 -1.34 -12.77 2.86
CA ASN A 148 -2.36 -13.78 3.07
C ASN A 148 -3.02 -14.19 1.76
N ASN A 149 -3.07 -15.50 1.50
CA ASN A 149 -3.64 -16.08 0.28
C ASN A 149 -3.00 -15.59 -1.03
N VAL A 150 -1.76 -15.09 -0.98
CA VAL A 150 -0.96 -14.75 -2.16
C VAL A 150 0.09 -15.83 -2.39
N TYR A 151 0.18 -16.29 -3.63
CA TYR A 151 1.11 -17.33 -4.07
C TYR A 151 1.93 -16.82 -5.24
N VAL A 152 3.10 -17.43 -5.43
CA VAL A 152 4.04 -17.12 -6.48
C VAL A 152 4.10 -18.27 -7.48
N ILE A 153 4.03 -17.94 -8.77
CA ILE A 153 4.37 -18.81 -9.89
C ILE A 153 5.69 -18.29 -10.46
N ASP A 154 6.75 -19.06 -10.29
CA ASP A 154 8.03 -18.80 -10.97
C ASP A 154 7.99 -19.42 -12.37
N THR A 155 8.03 -18.57 -13.40
CA THR A 155 7.86 -18.98 -14.79
C THR A 155 8.59 -18.06 -15.75
N GLU A 156 9.29 -18.64 -16.73
CA GLU A 156 9.92 -17.88 -17.82
C GLU A 156 8.94 -17.57 -18.97
N SER A 157 7.72 -18.11 -18.91
CA SER A 157 6.67 -17.85 -19.88
C SER A 157 5.97 -16.52 -19.60
N VAL A 158 5.61 -15.82 -20.68
CA VAL A 158 4.76 -14.62 -20.57
C VAL A 158 3.41 -14.97 -19.94
N ILE A 159 2.80 -14.02 -19.25
CA ILE A 159 1.58 -14.25 -18.46
C ILE A 159 0.47 -14.89 -19.29
N GLU A 160 0.26 -14.50 -20.55
CA GLU A 160 -0.78 -15.08 -21.42
C GLU A 160 -0.58 -16.57 -21.72
N GLU A 161 0.67 -17.04 -21.75
CA GLU A 161 0.96 -18.47 -21.94
C GLU A 161 0.70 -19.25 -20.67
N THR A 162 1.14 -18.72 -19.53
CA THR A 162 0.87 -19.30 -18.21
C THR A 162 -0.64 -19.37 -17.93
N LEU A 163 -1.39 -18.32 -18.26
CA LEU A 163 -2.86 -18.31 -18.15
C LEU A 163 -3.51 -19.38 -19.02
N LYS A 164 -3.04 -19.59 -20.27
CA LYS A 164 -3.54 -20.68 -21.13
C LYS A 164 -3.27 -22.05 -20.55
N GLU A 165 -2.14 -22.26 -19.88
CA GLU A 165 -1.84 -23.51 -19.20
C GLU A 165 -2.78 -23.73 -18.01
N ILE A 166 -2.97 -22.71 -17.17
CA ILE A 166 -3.95 -22.73 -16.08
C ILE A 166 -5.34 -23.06 -16.63
N SER A 167 -5.80 -22.36 -17.68
CA SER A 167 -7.10 -22.59 -18.31
C SER A 167 -7.27 -24.02 -18.82
N LYS A 168 -6.24 -24.63 -19.42
CA LYS A 168 -6.32 -26.04 -19.89
C LYS A 168 -6.53 -27.02 -18.74
N ILE A 169 -5.93 -26.75 -17.58
CA ILE A 169 -5.98 -27.63 -16.42
C ILE A 169 -7.28 -27.44 -15.62
N THR A 170 -7.73 -26.19 -15.51
CA THR A 170 -8.79 -25.78 -14.58
C THR A 170 -10.12 -25.44 -15.25
N ASN A 171 -10.13 -25.32 -16.58
CA ASN A 171 -11.24 -24.83 -17.40
C ASN A 171 -11.71 -23.41 -17.02
N ILE A 172 -10.81 -22.59 -16.47
CA ILE A 172 -11.06 -21.17 -16.22
C ILE A 172 -10.98 -20.39 -17.54
N GLU A 173 -11.93 -19.50 -17.76
CA GLU A 173 -11.87 -18.47 -18.79
C GLU A 173 -11.49 -17.14 -18.11
N PHE A 174 -10.26 -16.68 -18.34
CA PHE A 174 -9.80 -15.39 -17.82
C PHE A 174 -10.41 -14.24 -18.63
N GLU A 175 -10.84 -13.19 -17.92
CA GLU A 175 -11.27 -11.92 -18.50
C GLU A 175 -10.07 -11.19 -19.12
N LYS A 176 -10.36 -10.09 -19.85
CA LYS A 176 -9.31 -9.15 -20.24
C LYS A 176 -8.70 -8.51 -18.99
N PRO A 177 -7.39 -8.21 -19.00
CA PRO A 177 -6.76 -7.60 -17.84
C PRO A 177 -7.36 -6.23 -17.54
N ASP A 178 -7.56 -5.96 -16.25
CA ASP A 178 -7.86 -4.64 -15.73
C ASP A 178 -6.55 -3.94 -15.33
N PHE A 179 -6.49 -2.63 -15.52
CA PHE A 179 -5.35 -1.77 -15.14
C PHE A 179 -5.79 -0.66 -14.17
N TYR A 180 -7.09 -0.53 -13.91
CA TYR A 180 -7.67 0.62 -13.23
C TYR A 180 -7.20 0.76 -11.78
N ASN A 181 -7.30 -0.33 -11.03
CA ASN A 181 -7.05 -0.31 -9.59
C ASN A 181 -5.57 -0.17 -9.27
N TYR A 182 -4.71 -0.84 -10.04
CA TYR A 182 -3.31 -1.04 -9.67
C TYR A 182 -2.31 -0.59 -10.73
N GLY A 183 -2.72 -0.11 -11.91
CA GLY A 183 -1.79 0.34 -12.95
C GLY A 183 -1.01 -0.76 -13.67
N TYR A 184 -1.34 -2.03 -13.44
CA TYR A 184 -0.77 -3.20 -14.13
C TYR A 184 -1.85 -4.20 -14.52
N ALA A 185 -1.50 -5.11 -15.42
CA ALA A 185 -2.42 -6.12 -15.92
C ALA A 185 -2.82 -7.11 -14.82
N ASP A 186 -4.05 -6.99 -14.32
CA ASP A 186 -4.65 -7.91 -13.35
C ASP A 186 -5.70 -8.80 -14.05
N TYR A 187 -5.39 -10.09 -14.17
CA TYR A 187 -6.24 -11.05 -14.87
C TYR A 187 -7.14 -11.77 -13.89
N LYS A 188 -8.44 -11.54 -14.01
CA LYS A 188 -9.47 -12.16 -13.16
C LYS A 188 -10.13 -13.33 -13.90
N GLY A 189 -10.33 -14.44 -13.18
CA GLY A 189 -11.01 -15.62 -13.70
C GLY A 189 -11.96 -16.23 -12.66
N GLY A 190 -13.13 -16.67 -13.11
CA GLY A 190 -14.05 -17.43 -12.28
C GLY A 190 -13.60 -18.88 -12.14
N TYR A 191 -13.52 -19.38 -10.90
CA TYR A 191 -13.23 -20.77 -10.61
C TYR A 191 -14.21 -21.30 -9.57
N LYS A 192 -15.09 -22.23 -9.98
CA LYS A 192 -16.22 -22.71 -9.16
C LYS A 192 -17.08 -21.51 -8.70
N ASP A 193 -17.30 -21.37 -7.40
CA ASP A 193 -18.11 -20.29 -6.80
C ASP A 193 -17.28 -19.07 -6.37
N GLY A 194 -16.00 -19.00 -6.77
CA GLY A 194 -15.11 -17.91 -6.41
C GLY A 194 -14.30 -17.36 -7.57
N LEU A 195 -13.44 -16.40 -7.24
CA LEU A 195 -12.56 -15.68 -8.13
C LEU A 195 -11.08 -15.96 -7.82
N ILE A 196 -10.28 -15.88 -8.88
CA ILE A 196 -8.82 -15.96 -8.89
C ILE A 196 -8.29 -14.76 -9.66
N TRP A 197 -7.21 -14.18 -9.16
CA TRP A 197 -6.48 -13.10 -9.82
C TRP A 197 -5.06 -13.54 -10.10
N VAL A 198 -4.53 -13.18 -11.26
CA VAL A 198 -3.14 -13.42 -11.66
C VAL A 198 -2.56 -12.11 -12.20
N SER A 199 -1.42 -11.69 -11.66
CA SER A 199 -0.76 -10.44 -12.05
C SER A 199 0.76 -10.60 -12.05
N PRO A 200 1.51 -9.80 -12.82
CA PRO A 200 2.97 -9.88 -12.84
C PRO A 200 3.60 -9.25 -11.59
N ASN A 201 4.82 -9.68 -11.24
CA ASN A 201 5.66 -9.00 -10.25
C ASN A 201 6.32 -7.75 -10.84
N GLN A 202 6.81 -7.84 -12.08
CA GLN A 202 7.30 -6.69 -12.82
C GLN A 202 6.14 -5.89 -13.40
N VAL A 203 6.05 -4.63 -12.99
CA VAL A 203 4.94 -3.71 -13.32
C VAL A 203 5.51 -2.34 -13.65
N PRO A 204 4.71 -1.39 -14.18
CA PRO A 204 5.15 0.00 -14.27
C PRO A 204 5.68 0.53 -12.92
N ASP A 205 6.60 1.50 -12.89
CA ASP A 205 7.05 2.12 -11.63
C ASP A 205 5.96 3.01 -11.01
N SER A 206 5.09 3.56 -11.86
CA SER A 206 4.02 4.46 -11.47
C SER A 206 2.84 4.39 -12.43
N PHE A 207 1.68 4.84 -11.97
CA PHE A 207 0.48 4.93 -12.78
C PHE A 207 -0.40 6.10 -12.35
N ILE A 208 -1.28 6.49 -13.26
CA ILE A 208 -2.32 7.49 -13.06
C ILE A 208 -3.49 7.14 -13.98
N ARG A 209 -4.72 7.42 -13.55
CA ARG A 209 -5.93 7.11 -14.31
C ARG A 209 -6.27 8.27 -15.23
N GLU A 210 -6.87 7.97 -16.39
CA GLU A 210 -7.19 9.00 -17.40
C GLU A 210 -8.18 10.06 -16.86
N GLU A 211 -9.02 9.68 -15.92
CA GLU A 211 -9.99 10.59 -15.29
C GLU A 211 -9.44 11.38 -14.09
N ASP A 212 -8.21 11.12 -13.65
CA ASP A 212 -7.60 11.90 -12.58
C ASP A 212 -7.40 13.36 -13.03
N GLU A 213 -7.78 14.34 -12.20
CA GLU A 213 -7.76 15.77 -12.57
C GLU A 213 -6.39 16.25 -13.06
N ASN A 214 -5.32 15.66 -12.55
CA ASN A 214 -3.93 15.99 -12.87
C ASN A 214 -3.29 15.06 -13.90
N TYR A 215 -4.08 14.23 -14.61
CA TYR A 215 -3.59 13.24 -15.59
C TYR A 215 -2.57 13.81 -16.56
N GLU A 216 -2.91 14.91 -17.25
CA GLU A 216 -2.02 15.51 -18.26
C GLU A 216 -0.69 16.02 -17.69
N GLN A 217 -0.67 16.39 -16.41
CA GLN A 217 0.51 16.95 -15.75
C GLN A 217 1.42 15.85 -15.19
N LEU A 218 0.83 14.80 -14.65
CA LEU A 218 1.54 13.74 -13.94
C LEU A 218 1.85 12.53 -14.83
N LYS A 219 1.14 12.32 -15.94
CA LYS A 219 1.36 11.14 -16.79
C LYS A 219 2.83 11.06 -17.25
N PRO A 220 3.48 9.90 -17.09
CA PRO A 220 4.89 9.77 -17.43
C PRO A 220 5.07 9.84 -18.95
N ALA A 221 6.08 10.59 -19.39
CA ALA A 221 6.47 10.63 -20.81
C ALA A 221 7.11 9.32 -21.28
N VAL A 222 7.73 8.58 -20.34
CA VAL A 222 8.34 7.26 -20.56
C VAL A 222 7.94 6.37 -19.41
N VAL A 223 7.35 5.22 -19.71
CA VAL A 223 7.01 4.20 -18.71
C VAL A 223 8.26 3.38 -18.41
N THR A 224 8.70 3.41 -17.15
CA THR A 224 9.71 2.50 -16.59
C THR A 224 9.03 1.39 -15.80
N THR A 225 9.75 0.31 -15.51
CA THR A 225 9.24 -0.81 -14.70
C THR A 225 9.98 -0.95 -13.38
N SER A 226 9.29 -1.53 -12.40
CA SER A 226 9.78 -1.85 -11.05
C SER A 226 9.15 -3.17 -10.58
N LEU A 227 9.65 -3.72 -9.48
CA LEU A 227 9.12 -4.93 -8.87
C LEU A 227 8.17 -4.59 -7.71
N ARG A 228 7.03 -5.27 -7.66
CA ARG A 228 6.08 -5.18 -6.53
C ARG A 228 6.68 -5.80 -5.27
N TYR A 229 7.31 -6.95 -5.43
CA TYR A 229 8.07 -7.66 -4.42
C TYR A 229 9.51 -7.75 -4.89
N PRO A 230 10.39 -6.84 -4.44
CA PRO A 230 11.81 -6.84 -4.78
C PRO A 230 12.55 -8.12 -4.38
N GLU A 231 11.96 -8.90 -3.48
CA GLU A 231 12.45 -10.19 -3.00
C GLU A 231 12.27 -11.31 -4.05
N LEU A 232 11.39 -11.10 -5.04
CA LEU A 232 11.08 -12.06 -6.11
C LEU A 232 11.73 -11.66 -7.45
N SER A 233 11.87 -12.63 -8.36
CA SER A 233 12.30 -12.38 -9.74
C SER A 233 11.28 -11.53 -10.53
N GLU A 234 11.74 -10.87 -11.59
CA GLU A 234 10.87 -10.15 -12.54
C GLU A 234 9.93 -11.09 -13.32
N SER A 235 10.34 -12.35 -13.49
CA SER A 235 9.60 -13.41 -14.16
C SER A 235 8.44 -13.97 -13.32
N CYS A 236 8.45 -13.71 -12.01
CA CYS A 236 7.42 -14.22 -11.11
C CYS A 236 6.04 -13.60 -11.40
N LEU A 237 5.01 -14.44 -11.33
CA LEU A 237 3.61 -14.02 -11.30
C LEU A 237 3.04 -14.24 -9.90
N LEU A 238 2.14 -13.35 -9.50
CA LEU A 238 1.40 -13.43 -8.25
C LEU A 238 0.00 -13.95 -8.57
N ILE A 239 -0.48 -14.90 -7.77
CA ILE A 239 -1.83 -15.43 -7.84
C ILE A 239 -2.50 -15.36 -6.47
N SER A 240 -3.71 -14.82 -6.44
CA SER A 240 -4.52 -14.70 -5.23
C SER A 240 -5.93 -15.24 -5.42
N PHE A 241 -6.60 -15.52 -4.31
CA PHE A 241 -7.87 -16.24 -4.27
C PHE A 241 -8.88 -15.51 -3.41
N SER A 242 -10.13 -15.49 -3.88
CA SER A 242 -11.24 -14.85 -3.15
C SER A 242 -11.56 -15.51 -1.81
N ASP A 243 -11.30 -16.81 -1.67
CA ASP A 243 -11.42 -17.51 -0.40
C ASP A 243 -10.52 -18.75 -0.28
N ASN A 244 -10.41 -19.22 0.96
CA ASN A 244 -9.58 -20.34 1.38
C ASN A 244 -9.95 -21.70 0.75
N ASN A 245 -11.23 -21.95 0.48
CA ASN A 245 -11.69 -23.22 -0.11
C ASN A 245 -11.34 -23.27 -1.60
N ILE A 246 -11.55 -22.15 -2.31
CA ILE A 246 -11.19 -21.98 -3.72
C ILE A 246 -9.69 -22.21 -3.91
N ARG A 247 -8.87 -21.56 -3.07
CA ARG A 247 -7.42 -21.78 -2.99
C ARG A 247 -7.04 -23.26 -2.86
N LYS A 248 -7.56 -23.95 -1.84
CA LYS A 248 -7.21 -25.35 -1.55
C LYS A 248 -7.56 -26.28 -2.71
N GLU A 249 -8.74 -26.09 -3.30
CA GLU A 249 -9.18 -26.86 -4.45
C GLU A 249 -8.33 -26.58 -5.70
N PHE A 250 -7.97 -25.31 -5.94
CA PHE A 250 -7.13 -24.93 -7.06
C PHE A 250 -5.72 -25.52 -6.97
N ILE A 251 -5.06 -25.40 -5.80
CA ILE A 251 -3.73 -25.97 -5.54
C ILE A 251 -3.75 -27.49 -5.74
N LYS A 252 -4.81 -28.16 -5.28
CA LYS A 252 -4.98 -29.61 -5.46
C LYS A 252 -5.04 -30.00 -6.94
N VAL A 253 -5.74 -29.23 -7.77
CA VAL A 253 -5.82 -29.47 -9.21
C VAL A 253 -4.48 -29.25 -9.92
N LEU A 254 -3.66 -28.31 -9.44
CA LEU A 254 -2.33 -28.05 -10.00
C LEU A 254 -1.22 -28.99 -9.51
N THR A 255 -1.49 -29.85 -8.52
CA THR A 255 -0.46 -30.70 -7.87
C THR A 255 0.35 -31.53 -8.89
N ASP A 256 -0.33 -32.10 -9.89
CA ASP A 256 0.29 -32.94 -10.94
C ASP A 256 0.68 -32.16 -12.20
N SER A 257 0.60 -30.83 -12.18
CA SER A 257 0.95 -29.97 -13.31
C SER A 257 2.40 -29.46 -13.27
N SER A 258 2.85 -28.88 -14.38
CA SER A 258 4.12 -28.14 -14.48
C SER A 258 4.13 -26.86 -13.66
N ILE A 259 2.97 -26.27 -13.36
CA ILE A 259 2.83 -25.04 -12.61
C ILE A 259 3.03 -25.35 -11.12
N LYS A 260 4.03 -24.72 -10.52
CA LYS A 260 4.31 -24.81 -9.08
C LYS A 260 3.95 -23.50 -8.41
N LEU A 261 3.24 -23.64 -7.29
CA LEU A 261 2.84 -22.53 -6.43
C LEU A 261 3.67 -22.60 -5.15
N GLN A 262 4.18 -21.43 -4.75
CA GLN A 262 4.85 -21.22 -3.48
C GLN A 262 4.11 -20.13 -2.72
N GLU A 263 3.97 -20.26 -1.39
CA GLU A 263 3.36 -19.20 -0.60
C GLU A 263 4.27 -17.97 -0.62
N LEU A 264 3.69 -16.79 -0.80
CA LEU A 264 4.47 -15.55 -0.80
C LEU A 264 5.18 -15.36 0.56
N GLU A 265 4.49 -15.69 1.66
CA GLU A 265 5.02 -15.63 3.01
C GLU A 265 6.35 -16.39 3.16
N ASP A 266 6.44 -17.59 2.59
CA ASP A 266 7.64 -18.44 2.63
C ASP A 266 8.84 -17.82 1.86
N LEU A 267 8.59 -16.83 1.01
CA LEU A 267 9.58 -16.23 0.12
C LEU A 267 10.08 -14.86 0.55
N LEU A 268 9.39 -14.21 1.50
CA LEU A 268 9.74 -12.84 1.91
C LEU A 268 10.78 -12.78 3.04
N ASP A 269 11.37 -13.91 3.48
CA ASP A 269 12.44 -13.98 4.50
C ASP A 269 12.27 -12.94 5.63
N PHE A 270 11.24 -13.11 6.46
CA PHE A 270 10.99 -12.28 7.65
C PHE A 270 11.94 -12.58 8.83
N ASP A 271 13.18 -13.00 8.55
CA ASP A 271 14.24 -13.11 9.57
C ASP A 271 14.53 -11.73 10.19
#